data_AF-A0A6N7FBC0-F1
#
_entry.id   AF-A0A6N7FBC0-F1
#
_cell.length_a   1.000
_cell.length_b   1.000
_cell.length_c   1.000
_cell.angle_alpha   90.00
_cell.angle_beta   90.00
_cell.angle_gamma   90.00
#
_symmetry.space_group_name_H-M   'P 1'
#
loop_
_entity.id
_entity.type
_entity.pdbx_description
1 polymer ?
#
loop_
_entity_poly.entity_id
_entity_poly.type
_entity_poly.pdbx_seq_one_letter_code
_entity_poly.pdbx_strand_id
1 'polypeptide(L)'
;MDTHQGVAPPVPLQEIDVHTDTRQILERENRRIGREQLADLYIVDVDSHHTETESWTNILEYIEDPVVRENALTVQKVRAGNAYMYSPGGGVAHQDVAGRILHQASRREKVEETDVHRDVVLARRAMDSMGIDCTILFPTPLLALAEHPQLEIMVQLGKAYTRFVTEVLLPQENRLKTVVFLPLADPRESLKIVRRFAETPGVVGFMVTGQTPKPVHNNELMPVYAELEERGLPLVFHAGFNWNDPSMRLMNRFVGMHALSFVICNMVHMTNWVVNGMQERFPKLKVVWVESGLAWVPFLMQRLDNEFLMRPSEAPMLKRPPSEYMRDMYFASQPMERTDMEALRNTMRMINAENQLLYSSDWPHWDFDAPSVIYDLPFLSEQAKRNILGLNAKRIFNL
;
A
#
# COMPACT_ATOMS: atom_id res chain seq x y z
N MET A 1 -12.85 -50.75 28.39
CA MET A 1 -12.88 -49.31 28.69
C MET A 1 -11.84 -48.69 27.79
N ASP A 2 -12.27 -48.08 26.69
CA ASP A 2 -11.39 -47.16 25.96
C ASP A 2 -12.26 -46.04 25.41
N THR A 3 -11.97 -44.86 25.94
CA THR A 3 -12.72 -43.62 25.76
C THR A 3 -12.29 -42.97 24.46
N HIS A 4 -13.05 -43.17 23.39
CA HIS A 4 -13.01 -42.26 22.24
C HIS A 4 -13.59 -40.92 22.68
N GLN A 5 -12.71 -40.02 23.11
CA GLN A 5 -13.03 -38.61 23.34
C GLN A 5 -13.53 -38.04 22.01
N GLY A 6 -14.76 -37.51 22.06
CA GLY A 6 -15.43 -36.89 20.92
C GLY A 6 -14.58 -35.74 20.37
N VAL A 7 -14.30 -35.81 19.08
CA VAL A 7 -13.81 -34.66 18.30
C VAL A 7 -14.87 -33.56 18.45
N ALA A 8 -14.47 -32.42 19.01
CA ALA A 8 -15.35 -31.26 19.10
C ALA A 8 -15.91 -30.94 17.70
N PRO A 9 -17.21 -30.61 17.57
CA PRO A 9 -17.76 -30.24 16.27
C PRO A 9 -16.94 -29.09 15.70
N PRO A 10 -16.64 -29.09 14.38
CA PRO A 10 -15.90 -28.00 13.76
C PRO A 10 -16.63 -26.70 14.06
N VAL A 11 -15.89 -25.71 14.59
CA VAL A 11 -16.41 -24.35 14.75
C VAL A 11 -16.93 -23.91 13.38
N PRO A 12 -18.19 -23.48 13.26
CA PRO A 12 -18.72 -23.01 11.98
C PRO A 12 -17.77 -21.98 11.39
N LEU A 13 -17.35 -22.19 10.14
CA LEU A 13 -16.61 -21.19 9.39
C LEU A 13 -17.49 -19.95 9.30
N GLN A 14 -16.96 -18.81 9.72
CA GLN A 14 -17.63 -17.53 9.52
C GLN A 14 -17.69 -17.29 8.01
N GLU A 15 -18.90 -17.29 7.44
CA GLU A 15 -19.10 -16.90 6.05
C GLU A 15 -18.90 -15.38 5.96
N ILE A 16 -17.84 -14.96 5.24
CA ILE A 16 -17.51 -13.56 5.02
C ILE A 16 -17.83 -13.24 3.56
N ASP A 17 -18.73 -12.28 3.36
CA ASP A 17 -19.18 -11.79 2.06
C ASP A 17 -19.06 -10.26 1.96
N VAL A 18 -19.53 -9.72 0.84
CA VAL A 18 -19.54 -8.27 0.53
C VAL A 18 -20.39 -7.43 1.50
N HIS A 19 -21.32 -8.04 2.23
CA HIS A 19 -22.23 -7.35 3.16
C HIS A 19 -21.79 -7.47 4.63
N THR A 20 -20.83 -8.33 4.90
CA THR A 20 -20.34 -8.63 6.25
C THR A 20 -19.75 -7.38 6.90
N ASP A 21 -20.26 -7.03 8.08
CA ASP A 21 -19.82 -5.84 8.82
C ASP A 21 -18.37 -6.01 9.29
N THR A 22 -17.54 -5.03 9.00
CA THR A 22 -16.12 -4.99 9.38
C THR A 22 -15.90 -5.29 10.86
N ARG A 23 -16.79 -4.81 11.73
CA ARG A 23 -16.70 -5.02 13.18
C ARG A 23 -16.85 -6.50 13.56
N GLN A 24 -17.61 -7.27 12.79
CA GLN A 24 -17.78 -8.72 12.98
C GLN A 24 -16.55 -9.50 12.49
N ILE A 25 -15.91 -9.03 11.41
CA ILE A 25 -14.65 -9.61 10.90
C ILE A 25 -13.54 -9.42 11.94
N LEU A 26 -13.47 -8.21 12.52
CA LEU A 26 -12.43 -7.82 13.46
C LEU A 26 -12.79 -8.11 14.94
N GLU A 27 -13.95 -8.70 15.21
CA GLU A 27 -14.39 -8.98 16.59
C GLU A 27 -13.44 -9.94 17.31
N ARG A 28 -12.87 -10.91 16.59
CA ARG A 28 -11.91 -11.86 17.16
C ARG A 28 -10.63 -11.17 17.61
N GLU A 29 -10.10 -10.26 16.78
CA GLU A 29 -8.90 -9.49 17.12
C GLU A 29 -9.14 -8.57 18.32
N ASN A 30 -10.31 -7.91 18.37
CA ASN A 30 -10.75 -7.11 19.54
C ASN A 30 -10.77 -7.90 20.86
N ARG A 31 -11.06 -9.21 20.80
CA ARG A 31 -11.07 -10.09 21.98
C ARG A 31 -9.67 -10.64 22.32
N ARG A 32 -8.80 -10.79 21.32
CA ARG A 32 -7.48 -11.43 21.44
C ARG A 32 -6.46 -10.51 22.09
N ILE A 33 -6.29 -9.30 21.57
CA ILE A 33 -5.49 -8.28 22.24
C ILE A 33 -6.49 -7.49 23.08
N GLY A 34 -6.49 -7.69 24.40
CA GLY A 34 -7.42 -6.94 25.26
C GLY A 34 -7.31 -5.45 24.94
N ARG A 35 -8.44 -4.77 24.67
CA ARG A 35 -8.47 -3.36 24.24
C ARG A 35 -7.61 -2.44 25.11
N GLU A 36 -7.49 -2.75 26.40
CA GLU A 36 -6.63 -2.05 27.36
C GLU A 36 -5.14 -2.09 26.99
N GLN A 37 -4.64 -3.19 26.40
CA GLN A 37 -3.24 -3.34 26.00
C GLN A 37 -2.89 -2.52 24.75
N LEU A 38 -3.84 -2.37 23.82
CA LEU A 38 -3.67 -1.49 22.66
C LEU A 38 -3.88 -0.02 23.01
N ALA A 39 -4.70 0.29 24.02
CA ALA A 39 -5.00 1.67 24.42
C ALA A 39 -3.76 2.46 24.87
N ASP A 40 -2.71 1.79 25.34
CA ASP A 40 -1.44 2.40 25.75
C ASP A 40 -0.43 2.58 24.59
N LEU A 41 -0.79 2.16 23.38
CA LEU A 41 0.03 2.24 22.18
C LEU A 41 -0.52 3.33 21.25
N TYR A 42 0.38 4.08 20.62
CA TYR A 42 0.04 4.92 19.49
C TYR A 42 0.24 4.08 18.22
N ILE A 43 -0.83 3.78 17.50
CA ILE A 43 -0.83 2.89 16.34
C ILE A 43 -1.14 3.66 15.07
N VAL A 44 -0.26 3.55 14.08
CA VAL A 44 -0.45 4.10 12.75
C VAL A 44 -0.43 2.97 11.75
N ASP A 45 -1.51 2.87 10.99
CA ASP A 45 -1.59 1.98 9.84
C ASP A 45 -1.11 2.73 8.58
N VAL A 46 0.03 2.31 8.03
CA VAL A 46 0.63 2.98 6.86
C VAL A 46 0.12 2.44 5.53
N ASP A 47 -0.79 1.46 5.55
CA ASP A 47 -1.38 0.89 4.34
C ASP A 47 -2.79 0.38 4.61
N SER A 48 -3.78 1.10 4.11
CA SER A 48 -5.20 0.76 4.23
C SER A 48 -5.92 1.25 2.99
N HIS A 49 -6.99 0.57 2.60
CA HIS A 49 -7.68 0.87 1.35
C HIS A 49 -9.15 1.22 1.54
N HIS A 50 -9.68 1.94 0.56
CA HIS A 50 -11.12 1.99 0.31
C HIS A 50 -11.42 1.48 -1.10
N THR A 51 -12.65 1.01 -1.29
CA THR A 51 -13.12 0.51 -2.58
C THR A 51 -13.74 1.65 -3.38
N GLU A 52 -12.89 2.45 -4.02
CA GLU A 52 -13.28 3.71 -4.68
C GLU A 52 -14.22 3.52 -5.89
N THR A 53 -14.36 2.30 -6.39
CA THR A 53 -15.35 1.95 -7.44
C THR A 53 -16.79 2.16 -7.01
N GLU A 54 -17.09 2.05 -5.71
CA GLU A 54 -18.41 2.37 -5.16
C GLU A 54 -18.69 3.89 -5.17
N SER A 55 -17.63 4.70 -5.25
CA SER A 55 -17.65 6.16 -5.32
C SER A 55 -17.28 6.69 -6.71
N TRP A 56 -17.28 5.82 -7.74
CA TRP A 56 -16.67 6.13 -9.04
C TRP A 56 -17.29 7.36 -9.72
N THR A 57 -18.62 7.48 -9.69
CA THR A 57 -19.31 8.64 -10.27
C THR A 57 -18.85 9.95 -9.61
N ASN A 58 -18.69 9.97 -8.28
CA ASN A 58 -18.20 11.14 -7.56
C ASN A 58 -16.77 11.49 -7.97
N ILE A 59 -15.90 10.50 -8.17
CA ILE A 59 -14.53 10.72 -8.63
C ILE A 59 -14.51 11.32 -10.03
N LEU A 60 -15.34 10.81 -10.95
CA LEU A 60 -15.39 11.31 -12.33
C LEU A 60 -15.78 12.80 -12.41
N GLU A 61 -16.58 13.32 -11.46
CA GLU A 61 -16.93 14.75 -11.39
C GLU A 61 -15.71 15.65 -11.18
N TYR A 62 -14.62 15.13 -10.60
CA TYR A 62 -13.39 15.86 -10.35
C TYR A 62 -12.41 15.91 -11.53
N ILE A 63 -12.70 15.21 -12.64
CA ILE A 63 -11.91 15.30 -13.88
C ILE A 63 -11.91 16.74 -14.38
N GLU A 64 -10.73 17.29 -14.63
CA GLU A 64 -10.56 18.73 -14.93
C GLU A 64 -10.98 19.05 -16.37
N ASP A 65 -10.60 18.18 -17.32
CA ASP A 65 -10.98 18.34 -18.72
C ASP A 65 -12.51 18.12 -18.90
N PRO A 66 -13.27 19.12 -19.37
CA PRO A 66 -14.72 19.02 -19.46
C PRO A 66 -15.19 18.00 -20.50
N VAL A 67 -14.43 17.76 -21.56
CA VAL A 67 -14.77 16.77 -22.60
C VAL A 67 -14.55 15.37 -22.07
N VAL A 68 -13.40 15.13 -21.42
CA VAL A 68 -13.11 13.84 -20.79
C VAL A 68 -14.14 13.55 -19.69
N ARG A 69 -14.48 14.54 -18.85
CA ARG A 69 -15.48 14.42 -17.79
C ARG A 69 -16.87 14.07 -18.34
N GLU A 70 -17.36 14.80 -19.35
CA GLU A 70 -18.68 14.55 -19.91
C GLU A 70 -18.77 13.16 -20.57
N ASN A 71 -17.72 12.77 -21.31
CA ASN A 71 -17.61 11.43 -21.87
C ASN A 71 -17.64 10.36 -20.77
N ALA A 72 -16.90 10.59 -19.69
CA ALA A 72 -16.83 9.67 -18.58
C ALA A 72 -18.17 9.47 -17.87
N LEU A 73 -18.84 10.56 -17.52
CA LEU A 73 -20.13 10.54 -16.86
C LEU A 73 -21.21 9.95 -17.76
N THR A 74 -21.18 10.26 -19.06
CA THR A 74 -22.12 9.69 -20.04
C THR A 74 -21.97 8.18 -20.14
N VAL A 75 -20.75 7.67 -20.24
CA VAL A 75 -20.55 6.22 -20.34
C VAL A 75 -20.87 5.51 -19.01
N GLN A 76 -20.51 6.10 -17.86
CA GLN A 76 -20.83 5.52 -16.55
C GLN A 76 -22.34 5.37 -16.33
N LYS A 77 -23.15 6.31 -16.81
CA LYS A 77 -24.63 6.22 -16.76
C LYS A 77 -25.19 5.05 -17.57
N VAL A 78 -24.52 4.67 -18.66
CA VAL A 78 -24.97 3.62 -19.59
C VAL A 78 -24.41 2.25 -19.21
N ARG A 79 -23.16 2.19 -18.72
CA ARG A 79 -22.48 0.97 -18.30
C ARG A 79 -22.44 0.89 -16.77
N ALA A 80 -23.52 0.41 -16.17
CA ALA A 80 -23.52 0.10 -14.74
C ALA A 80 -22.54 -1.05 -14.44
N GLY A 81 -21.67 -0.88 -13.45
CA GLY A 81 -20.89 -1.97 -12.84
C GLY A 81 -19.39 -2.05 -13.16
N ASN A 82 -18.87 -1.31 -14.14
CA ASN A 82 -17.42 -1.24 -14.41
C ASN A 82 -16.93 0.20 -14.31
N ALA A 83 -15.81 0.42 -13.62
CA ALA A 83 -15.13 1.72 -13.59
C ALA A 83 -14.71 2.12 -15.01
N TYR A 84 -15.44 3.03 -15.64
CA TYR A 84 -15.07 3.52 -16.97
C TYR A 84 -13.73 4.26 -16.93
N MET A 85 -12.91 4.12 -17.99
CA MET A 85 -11.50 4.57 -18.08
C MET A 85 -10.52 3.89 -17.13
N TYR A 86 -10.98 2.92 -16.34
CA TYR A 86 -10.08 2.00 -15.66
C TYR A 86 -9.63 0.91 -16.64
N SER A 87 -8.33 0.56 -16.60
CA SER A 87 -7.76 -0.52 -17.38
C SER A 87 -7.45 -1.69 -16.45
N PRO A 88 -8.40 -2.62 -16.21
CA PRO A 88 -8.15 -3.80 -15.39
C PRO A 88 -7.27 -4.77 -16.18
N GLY A 89 -5.94 -4.60 -16.15
CA GLY A 89 -4.89 -5.59 -16.42
C GLY A 89 -4.94 -6.50 -17.66
N GLY A 90 -5.97 -6.46 -18.51
CA GLY A 90 -6.28 -7.49 -19.51
C GLY A 90 -6.54 -8.89 -18.90
N GLY A 91 -7.39 -9.69 -19.53
CA GLY A 91 -7.51 -11.12 -19.24
C GLY A 91 -8.64 -11.52 -18.29
N VAL A 92 -8.55 -12.76 -17.77
CA VAL A 92 -9.52 -13.33 -16.84
C VAL A 92 -9.33 -12.67 -15.47
N ALA A 93 -10.41 -12.36 -14.76
CA ALA A 93 -10.35 -11.95 -13.37
C ALA A 93 -9.89 -13.13 -12.50
N HIS A 94 -8.58 -13.42 -12.52
CA HIS A 94 -8.00 -14.62 -11.92
C HIS A 94 -8.24 -14.71 -10.40
N GLN A 95 -8.43 -13.56 -9.75
CA GLN A 95 -8.82 -13.43 -8.35
C GLN A 95 -10.24 -13.98 -8.11
N ASP A 96 -11.18 -13.70 -9.01
CA ASP A 96 -12.59 -14.13 -8.91
C ASP A 96 -12.79 -15.63 -9.22
N VAL A 97 -11.87 -16.25 -9.96
CA VAL A 97 -11.98 -17.65 -10.40
C VAL A 97 -11.69 -18.65 -9.26
N ALA A 98 -11.00 -18.24 -8.20
CA ALA A 98 -10.59 -19.14 -7.12
C ALA A 98 -10.70 -18.55 -5.69
N GLY A 99 -11.08 -17.29 -5.54
CA GLY A 99 -11.20 -16.62 -4.24
C GLY A 99 -12.38 -17.13 -3.42
N ARG A 100 -12.14 -17.48 -2.14
CA ARG A 100 -13.19 -17.81 -1.16
C ARG A 100 -13.62 -16.62 -0.31
N ILE A 101 -12.86 -15.53 -0.32
CA ILE A 101 -13.12 -14.32 0.47
C ILE A 101 -13.48 -13.20 -0.49
N LEU A 102 -14.77 -12.82 -0.51
CA LEU A 102 -15.33 -11.87 -1.47
C LEU A 102 -15.44 -10.44 -0.92
N HIS A 103 -15.13 -10.21 0.36
CA HIS A 103 -15.35 -8.93 1.04
C HIS A 103 -14.69 -7.74 0.32
N GLN A 104 -13.46 -7.93 -0.18
CA GLN A 104 -12.73 -6.91 -0.94
C GLN A 104 -13.34 -6.58 -2.32
N ALA A 105 -14.11 -7.49 -2.93
CA ALA A 105 -14.52 -7.36 -4.33
C ALA A 105 -15.57 -6.26 -4.53
N SER A 106 -16.42 -6.03 -3.54
CA SER A 106 -17.38 -4.93 -3.50
C SER A 106 -17.77 -4.70 -2.06
N ARG A 107 -17.27 -3.67 -1.40
CA ARG A 107 -17.59 -3.46 0.01
C ARG A 107 -18.99 -2.90 0.16
N ARG A 108 -20.01 -3.74 0.33
CA ARG A 108 -21.44 -3.39 0.41
C ARG A 108 -22.03 -3.48 1.82
N GLU A 109 -21.18 -3.30 2.82
CA GLU A 109 -21.55 -3.10 4.22
C GLU A 109 -22.64 -2.03 4.40
N LYS A 110 -23.61 -2.29 5.27
CA LYS A 110 -24.65 -1.31 5.56
C LYS A 110 -24.06 -0.13 6.35
N VAL A 111 -24.24 1.07 5.83
CA VAL A 111 -23.90 2.33 6.49
C VAL A 111 -25.18 3.14 6.64
N GLU A 112 -25.60 3.38 7.88
CA GLU A 112 -26.83 4.10 8.21
C GLU A 112 -26.60 5.61 8.36
N GLU A 113 -25.37 6.01 8.70
CA GLU A 113 -24.91 7.40 8.69
C GLU A 113 -24.98 7.97 7.26
N THR A 114 -25.55 9.16 7.12
CA THR A 114 -25.76 9.82 5.80
C THR A 114 -25.12 11.20 5.72
N ASP A 115 -24.71 11.75 6.86
CA ASP A 115 -23.98 13.00 7.03
C ASP A 115 -22.48 12.84 6.76
N VAL A 116 -21.94 11.62 6.95
CA VAL A 116 -20.55 11.28 6.68
C VAL A 116 -20.46 10.38 5.44
N HIS A 117 -19.46 10.62 4.59
CA HIS A 117 -19.23 9.79 3.42
C HIS A 117 -18.98 8.33 3.82
N ARG A 118 -19.60 7.40 3.09
CA ARG A 118 -19.58 5.97 3.38
C ARG A 118 -18.18 5.41 3.64
N ASP A 119 -17.23 5.71 2.75
CA ASP A 119 -15.85 5.23 2.85
C ASP A 119 -15.16 5.69 4.14
N VAL A 120 -15.50 6.89 4.65
CA VAL A 120 -14.99 7.41 5.92
C VAL A 120 -15.57 6.64 7.10
N VAL A 121 -16.88 6.37 7.10
CA VAL A 121 -17.53 5.55 8.15
C VAL A 121 -16.90 4.16 8.22
N LEU A 122 -16.63 3.58 7.04
CA LEU A 122 -16.03 2.27 6.92
C LEU A 122 -14.58 2.22 7.40
N ALA A 123 -13.75 3.20 7.01
CA ALA A 123 -12.39 3.34 7.53
C ALA A 123 -12.40 3.56 9.05
N ARG A 124 -13.30 4.40 9.57
CA ARG A 124 -13.49 4.63 11.01
C ARG A 124 -13.81 3.35 11.76
N ARG A 125 -14.73 2.52 11.26
CA ARG A 125 -15.06 1.22 11.86
C ARG A 125 -13.85 0.30 11.93
N ALA A 126 -13.02 0.27 10.89
CA ALA A 126 -11.79 -0.52 10.87
C ALA A 126 -10.79 -0.01 11.91
N MET A 127 -10.54 1.31 11.93
CA MET A 127 -9.65 1.94 12.90
C MET A 127 -10.08 1.67 14.34
N ASP A 128 -11.36 1.91 14.66
CA ASP A 128 -11.90 1.70 16.01
C ASP A 128 -11.87 0.22 16.42
N SER A 129 -12.02 -0.69 15.46
CA SER A 129 -11.96 -2.13 15.71
C SER A 129 -10.53 -2.65 15.91
N MET A 130 -9.52 -1.99 15.35
CA MET A 130 -8.11 -2.37 15.49
C MET A 130 -7.34 -1.52 16.50
N GLY A 131 -7.96 -0.48 17.05
CA GLY A 131 -7.28 0.47 17.94
C GLY A 131 -6.28 1.36 17.21
N ILE A 132 -6.55 1.71 15.96
CA ILE A 132 -5.68 2.55 15.12
C ILE A 132 -5.98 4.04 15.39
N ASP A 133 -4.93 4.81 15.68
CA ASP A 133 -5.00 6.25 15.90
C ASP A 133 -4.94 7.05 14.59
N CYS A 134 -4.28 6.51 13.57
CA CYS A 134 -4.14 7.17 12.28
C CYS A 134 -3.98 6.11 11.17
N THR A 135 -4.64 6.32 10.03
CA THR A 135 -4.52 5.43 8.87
C THR A 135 -4.15 6.21 7.61
N ILE A 136 -3.26 5.66 6.79
CA ILE A 136 -2.95 6.18 5.46
C ILE A 136 -3.82 5.43 4.45
N LEU A 137 -4.71 6.17 3.80
CA LEU A 137 -5.68 5.63 2.84
C LEU A 137 -5.11 5.63 1.42
N PHE A 138 -5.14 4.46 0.81
CA PHE A 138 -4.82 4.14 -0.57
C PHE A 138 -6.09 3.78 -1.36
N PRO A 139 -6.09 3.96 -2.68
CA PRO A 139 -7.10 3.35 -3.55
C PRO A 139 -6.94 1.82 -3.59
N THR A 140 -7.95 1.08 -4.05
CA THR A 140 -7.82 -0.33 -4.40
C THR A 140 -7.62 -0.49 -5.93
N PRO A 141 -8.63 -0.42 -6.82
CA PRO A 141 -8.39 -0.54 -8.26
C PRO A 141 -7.39 0.44 -8.86
N LEU A 142 -7.38 1.71 -8.44
CA LEU A 142 -6.47 2.73 -8.98
C LEU A 142 -4.99 2.50 -8.60
N LEU A 143 -4.65 1.47 -7.82
CA LEU A 143 -3.26 1.03 -7.72
C LEU A 143 -2.70 0.60 -9.09
N ALA A 144 -3.53 0.09 -10.00
CA ALA A 144 -3.12 -0.21 -11.37
C ALA A 144 -3.05 1.03 -12.29
N LEU A 145 -3.31 2.24 -11.78
CA LEU A 145 -3.40 3.45 -12.60
C LEU A 145 -2.09 3.78 -13.33
N ALA A 146 -0.93 3.51 -12.71
CA ALA A 146 0.38 3.71 -13.35
C ALA A 146 0.56 2.94 -14.67
N GLU A 147 -0.19 1.85 -14.84
CA GLU A 147 -0.13 0.97 -16.02
C GLU A 147 -1.09 1.41 -17.13
N HIS A 148 -1.85 2.49 -16.92
CA HIS A 148 -2.84 2.93 -17.89
C HIS A 148 -2.16 3.34 -19.21
N PRO A 149 -2.58 2.77 -20.36
CA PRO A 149 -1.86 2.93 -21.64
C PRO A 149 -1.97 4.35 -22.21
N GLN A 150 -2.97 5.12 -21.78
CA GLN A 150 -3.15 6.52 -22.19
C GLN A 150 -2.71 7.44 -21.05
N LEU A 151 -1.59 8.13 -21.26
CA LEU A 151 -0.97 9.04 -20.29
C LEU A 151 -1.92 10.16 -19.82
N GLU A 152 -2.67 10.74 -20.75
CA GLU A 152 -3.63 11.80 -20.44
C GLU A 152 -4.70 11.34 -19.45
N ILE A 153 -5.30 10.18 -19.70
CA ILE A 153 -6.32 9.59 -18.83
C ILE A 153 -5.75 9.22 -17.46
N MET A 154 -4.52 8.69 -17.43
CA MET A 154 -3.80 8.40 -16.18
C MET A 154 -3.69 9.65 -15.31
N VAL A 155 -3.25 10.77 -15.88
CA VAL A 155 -3.09 12.03 -15.18
C VAL A 155 -4.44 12.59 -14.73
N GLN A 156 -5.45 12.57 -15.59
CA GLN A 156 -6.79 13.08 -15.28
C GLN A 156 -7.43 12.30 -14.13
N LEU A 157 -7.40 10.97 -14.18
CA LEU A 157 -7.93 10.12 -13.10
C LEU A 157 -7.15 10.29 -11.80
N GLY A 158 -5.81 10.36 -11.87
CA GLY A 158 -4.97 10.56 -10.69
C GLY A 158 -5.29 11.86 -9.96
N LYS A 159 -5.46 12.97 -10.71
CA LYS A 159 -5.89 14.26 -10.16
C LYS A 159 -7.32 14.21 -9.62
N ALA A 160 -8.24 13.60 -10.37
CA ALA A 160 -9.64 13.49 -9.97
C ALA A 160 -9.78 12.71 -8.66
N TYR A 161 -9.11 11.58 -8.54
CA TYR A 161 -9.05 10.79 -7.31
C TYR A 161 -8.41 11.58 -6.15
N THR A 162 -7.29 12.25 -6.39
CA THR A 162 -6.64 13.09 -5.38
C THR A 162 -7.58 14.17 -4.84
N ARG A 163 -8.31 14.85 -5.73
CA ARG A 163 -9.31 15.85 -5.34
C ARG A 163 -10.46 15.23 -4.57
N PHE A 164 -10.98 14.08 -5.02
CA PHE A 164 -12.03 13.37 -4.29
C PHE A 164 -11.59 13.03 -2.86
N VAL A 165 -10.41 12.42 -2.67
CA VAL A 165 -9.91 12.07 -1.33
C VAL A 165 -9.71 13.32 -0.47
N THR A 166 -9.03 14.34 -1.00
CA THR A 166 -8.65 15.53 -0.23
C THR A 166 -9.81 16.51 0.03
N GLU A 167 -10.76 16.63 -0.88
CA GLU A 167 -11.90 17.56 -0.78
C GLU A 167 -13.14 16.90 -0.14
N VAL A 168 -13.29 15.57 -0.26
CA VAL A 168 -14.47 14.85 0.26
C VAL A 168 -14.14 14.02 1.50
N LEU A 169 -13.13 13.15 1.45
CA LEU A 169 -12.91 12.16 2.51
C LEU A 169 -12.16 12.73 3.72
N LEU A 170 -10.96 13.28 3.50
CA LEU A 170 -10.07 13.75 4.58
C LEU A 170 -10.71 14.80 5.50
N PRO A 171 -11.53 15.77 5.03
CA PRO A 171 -12.14 16.77 5.91
C PRO A 171 -13.11 16.18 6.96
N GLN A 172 -13.58 14.95 6.79
CA GLN A 172 -14.60 14.33 7.63
C GLN A 172 -14.02 13.42 8.73
N GLU A 173 -12.72 13.12 8.71
CA GLU A 173 -12.05 12.28 9.70
C GLU A 173 -10.57 12.67 9.83
N ASN A 174 -10.19 13.26 10.96
CA ASN A 174 -8.84 13.78 11.17
C ASN A 174 -7.76 12.71 11.29
N ARG A 175 -8.13 11.47 11.66
CA ARG A 175 -7.25 10.29 11.70
C ARG A 175 -6.95 9.73 10.30
N LEU A 176 -7.71 10.14 9.29
CA LEU A 176 -7.49 9.73 7.91
C LEU A 176 -6.39 10.61 7.29
N LYS A 177 -5.41 9.96 6.68
CA LYS A 177 -4.34 10.57 5.88
C LYS A 177 -4.30 9.90 4.52
N THR A 178 -3.53 10.46 3.60
CA THR A 178 -3.30 9.83 2.28
C THR A 178 -1.92 10.15 1.76
N VAL A 179 -1.46 9.33 0.83
CA VAL A 179 -0.33 9.62 -0.04
C VAL A 179 -0.84 9.79 -1.48
N VAL A 180 -0.38 10.84 -2.14
CA VAL A 180 -0.95 11.25 -3.43
C VAL A 180 -0.26 10.54 -4.59
N PHE A 181 -1.04 9.99 -5.52
CA PHE A 181 -0.53 9.33 -6.72
C PHE A 181 0.33 10.27 -7.59
N LEU A 182 1.52 9.80 -7.98
CA LEU A 182 2.40 10.47 -8.94
C LEU A 182 2.45 9.71 -10.26
N PRO A 183 1.94 10.29 -11.37
CA PRO A 183 2.07 9.72 -12.69
C PRO A 183 3.49 9.88 -13.22
N LEU A 184 4.45 9.07 -12.75
CA LEU A 184 5.87 9.23 -13.09
C LEU A 184 6.16 9.15 -14.60
N ALA A 185 5.27 8.54 -15.38
CA ALA A 185 5.32 8.57 -16.84
C ALA A 185 5.31 10.01 -17.41
N ASP A 186 4.68 10.95 -16.70
CA ASP A 186 4.73 12.40 -16.94
C ASP A 186 5.37 13.13 -15.74
N PRO A 187 6.70 13.36 -15.76
CA PRO A 187 7.38 14.07 -14.68
C PRO A 187 6.91 15.52 -14.50
N ARG A 188 6.43 16.18 -15.57
CA ARG A 188 5.97 17.58 -15.49
C ARG A 188 4.66 17.66 -14.71
N GLU A 189 3.72 16.76 -15.02
CA GLU A 189 2.46 16.66 -14.29
C GLU A 189 2.68 16.17 -12.85
N SER A 190 3.60 15.22 -12.63
CA SER A 190 4.01 14.80 -11.29
C SER A 190 4.48 15.98 -10.44
N LEU A 191 5.36 16.84 -10.97
CA LEU A 191 5.84 18.02 -10.24
C LEU A 191 4.71 19.02 -9.93
N LYS A 192 3.77 19.22 -10.86
CA LYS A 192 2.58 20.07 -10.63
C LYS A 192 1.70 19.50 -9.52
N ILE A 193 1.51 18.18 -9.48
CA ILE A 193 0.75 17.49 -8.44
C ILE A 193 1.41 17.70 -7.07
N VAL A 194 2.73 17.48 -6.96
CA VAL A 194 3.46 17.74 -5.71
C VAL A 194 3.24 19.17 -5.22
N ARG A 195 3.49 20.16 -6.08
CA ARG A 195 3.36 21.59 -5.71
C ARG A 195 1.93 21.99 -5.33
N ARG A 196 0.93 21.34 -5.89
CA ARG A 196 -0.47 21.63 -5.60
C ARG A 196 -0.93 21.03 -4.28
N PHE A 197 -0.54 19.78 -4.00
CA PHE A 197 -1.14 18.99 -2.92
C PHE A 197 -0.25 18.81 -1.68
N ALA A 198 1.06 19.14 -1.76
CA ALA A 198 1.99 18.95 -0.65
C ALA A 198 1.56 19.58 0.68
N GLU A 199 0.89 20.75 0.62
CA GLU A 199 0.44 21.48 1.81
C GLU A 199 -1.05 21.22 2.14
N THR A 200 -1.70 20.26 1.47
CA THR A 200 -3.11 19.96 1.70
C THR A 200 -3.26 19.19 3.01
N PRO A 201 -4.13 19.63 3.95
CA PRO A 201 -4.34 18.93 5.21
C PRO A 201 -4.66 17.44 5.01
N GLY A 202 -3.86 16.57 5.64
CA GLY A 202 -4.02 15.11 5.57
C GLY A 202 -3.23 14.44 4.43
N VAL A 203 -2.61 15.18 3.52
CA VAL A 203 -1.61 14.64 2.59
C VAL A 203 -0.28 14.52 3.34
N VAL A 204 0.26 13.31 3.43
CA VAL A 204 1.48 13.01 4.22
C VAL A 204 2.65 12.51 3.39
N GLY A 205 2.45 12.37 2.08
CA GLY A 205 3.47 11.88 1.16
C GLY A 205 2.90 11.66 -0.24
N PHE A 206 3.70 11.03 -1.08
CA PHE A 206 3.37 10.77 -2.47
C PHE A 206 3.70 9.34 -2.85
N MET A 207 2.88 8.71 -3.68
CA MET A 207 3.01 7.31 -4.04
C MET A 207 3.22 7.08 -5.53
N VAL A 208 3.97 6.04 -5.83
CA VAL A 208 4.03 5.33 -7.11
C VAL A 208 3.31 4.01 -6.89
N THR A 209 2.43 3.64 -7.81
CA THR A 209 1.65 2.40 -7.70
C THR A 209 2.07 1.40 -8.76
N GLY A 210 2.06 0.11 -8.42
CA GLY A 210 2.27 -0.99 -9.37
C GLY A 210 3.58 -0.88 -10.16
N GLN A 211 3.55 -1.26 -11.43
CA GLN A 211 4.70 -1.11 -12.33
C GLN A 211 4.64 0.22 -13.09
N THR A 212 5.59 1.12 -12.87
CA THR A 212 5.67 2.37 -13.65
C THR A 212 6.33 2.13 -15.02
N PRO A 213 5.77 2.66 -16.12
CA PRO A 213 6.37 2.52 -17.45
C PRO A 213 7.66 3.36 -17.61
N LYS A 214 7.88 4.36 -16.74
CA LYS A 214 9.11 5.16 -16.73
C LYS A 214 10.08 4.66 -15.65
N PRO A 215 11.35 4.36 -16.00
CA PRO A 215 12.34 3.95 -15.02
C PRO A 215 12.55 5.01 -13.93
N VAL A 216 12.52 4.58 -12.66
CA VAL A 216 12.58 5.46 -11.48
C VAL A 216 13.87 6.27 -11.34
N HIS A 217 14.93 5.89 -12.06
CA HIS A 217 16.21 6.62 -12.08
C HIS A 217 16.31 7.63 -13.25
N ASN A 218 15.27 7.77 -14.07
CA ASN A 218 15.31 8.66 -15.23
C ASN A 218 15.53 10.12 -14.79
N ASN A 219 16.48 10.82 -15.42
CA ASN A 219 16.87 12.18 -15.04
C ASN A 219 15.73 13.21 -15.11
N GLU A 220 14.69 12.99 -15.90
CA GLU A 220 13.52 13.88 -15.94
C GLU A 220 12.71 13.85 -14.63
N LEU A 221 12.89 12.81 -13.79
CA LEU A 221 12.22 12.69 -12.49
C LEU A 221 12.98 13.40 -11.35
N MET A 222 14.24 13.79 -11.56
CA MET A 222 15.05 14.42 -10.51
C MET A 222 14.41 15.69 -9.92
N PRO A 223 13.75 16.58 -10.70
CA PRO A 223 13.05 17.72 -10.12
C PRO A 223 11.88 17.33 -9.20
N VAL A 224 11.21 16.20 -9.47
CA VAL A 224 10.14 15.67 -8.61
C VAL A 224 10.73 15.21 -7.29
N TYR A 225 11.81 14.44 -7.32
CA TYR A 225 12.48 13.94 -6.11
C TYR A 225 13.11 15.07 -5.28
N ALA A 226 13.71 16.08 -5.93
CA ALA A 226 14.22 17.27 -5.26
C ALA A 226 13.12 18.02 -4.52
N GLU A 227 11.95 18.21 -5.16
CA GLU A 227 10.81 18.90 -4.55
C GLU A 227 10.25 18.12 -3.34
N LEU A 228 10.16 16.79 -3.43
CA LEU A 228 9.76 15.93 -2.30
C LEU A 228 10.77 16.01 -1.14
N GLU A 229 12.06 15.95 -1.45
CA GLU A 229 13.14 16.05 -0.46
C GLU A 229 13.15 17.41 0.26
N GLU A 230 13.05 18.51 -0.50
CA GLU A 230 13.04 19.88 0.05
C GLU A 230 11.88 20.09 1.03
N ARG A 231 10.72 19.48 0.73
CA ARG A 231 9.53 19.53 1.58
C ARG A 231 9.54 18.49 2.71
N GLY A 232 10.51 17.58 2.73
CA GLY A 232 10.60 16.51 3.73
C GLY A 232 9.49 15.47 3.63
N LEU A 233 8.87 15.34 2.46
CA LEU A 233 7.75 14.42 2.19
C LEU A 233 8.27 13.07 1.65
N PRO A 234 7.79 11.94 2.18
CA PRO A 234 8.22 10.62 1.74
C PRO A 234 7.68 10.26 0.36
N LEU A 235 8.47 9.45 -0.37
CA LEU A 235 8.08 8.76 -1.59
C LEU A 235 7.75 7.30 -1.25
N VAL A 236 6.54 6.87 -1.58
CA VAL A 236 6.02 5.54 -1.30
C VAL A 236 5.95 4.73 -2.59
N PHE A 237 6.48 3.52 -2.58
CA PHE A 237 6.34 2.54 -3.66
C PHE A 237 5.39 1.45 -3.21
N HIS A 238 4.16 1.54 -3.69
CA HIS A 238 3.14 0.54 -3.45
C HIS A 238 3.27 -0.57 -4.49
N ALA A 239 3.37 -1.81 -4.02
CA ALA A 239 3.40 -2.95 -4.91
C ALA A 239 2.10 -3.10 -5.69
N GLY A 240 2.17 -3.92 -6.73
CA GLY A 240 1.02 -4.28 -7.53
C GLY A 240 1.40 -5.37 -8.52
N PHE A 241 0.44 -6.22 -8.86
CA PHE A 241 0.64 -7.26 -9.86
C PHE A 241 0.31 -6.77 -11.26
N ASN A 242 1.01 -7.31 -12.25
CA ASN A 242 0.75 -7.02 -13.66
C ASN A 242 0.72 -8.30 -14.49
N TRP A 243 -0.46 -8.68 -14.99
CA TRP A 243 -0.63 -9.83 -15.88
C TRP A 243 0.01 -9.66 -17.26
N ASN A 244 0.28 -8.42 -17.67
CA ASN A 244 0.94 -8.12 -18.94
C ASN A 244 2.46 -8.05 -18.82
N ASP A 245 3.05 -8.22 -17.63
CA ASP A 245 4.49 -8.29 -17.46
C ASP A 245 5.05 -9.51 -18.23
N PRO A 246 5.95 -9.31 -19.22
CA PRO A 246 6.54 -10.41 -19.97
C PRO A 246 7.24 -11.46 -19.11
N SER A 247 7.78 -11.08 -17.95
CA SER A 247 8.40 -11.96 -16.97
C SER A 247 7.38 -12.86 -16.27
N MET A 248 6.12 -12.44 -16.18
CA MET A 248 5.04 -13.16 -15.48
C MET A 248 4.16 -13.99 -16.43
N ARG A 249 4.38 -13.94 -17.75
CA ARG A 249 3.52 -14.56 -18.78
C ARG A 249 3.27 -16.06 -18.63
N LEU A 250 4.12 -16.79 -17.89
CA LEU A 250 3.99 -18.23 -17.67
C LEU A 250 3.12 -18.58 -16.45
N MET A 251 2.76 -17.59 -15.64
CA MET A 251 1.86 -17.78 -14.50
C MET A 251 0.43 -18.03 -15.00
N ASN A 252 -0.26 -18.95 -14.34
CA ASN A 252 -1.64 -19.32 -14.68
C ASN A 252 -2.59 -19.35 -13.47
N ARG A 253 -2.10 -18.94 -12.29
CA ARG A 253 -2.86 -18.90 -11.04
C ARG A 253 -2.59 -17.60 -10.30
N PHE A 254 -3.64 -17.01 -9.74
CA PHE A 254 -3.53 -15.76 -8.98
C PHE A 254 -2.57 -15.87 -7.80
N VAL A 255 -2.58 -16.98 -7.04
CA VAL A 255 -1.64 -17.16 -5.92
C VAL A 255 -0.16 -17.02 -6.32
N GLY A 256 0.22 -17.52 -7.50
CA GLY A 256 1.59 -17.36 -8.00
C GLY A 256 1.88 -15.95 -8.50
N MET A 257 0.90 -15.31 -9.15
CA MET A 257 1.00 -13.91 -9.56
C MET A 257 1.12 -12.97 -8.35
N HIS A 258 0.29 -13.17 -7.33
CA HIS A 258 0.30 -12.40 -6.09
C HIS A 258 1.63 -12.54 -5.35
N ALA A 259 2.10 -13.78 -5.16
CA ALA A 259 3.34 -14.05 -4.44
C ALA A 259 4.62 -13.53 -5.13
N LEU A 260 4.62 -13.41 -6.46
CA LEU A 260 5.83 -13.04 -7.21
C LEU A 260 5.78 -11.64 -7.82
N SER A 261 4.67 -11.23 -8.43
CA SER A 261 4.61 -9.97 -9.17
C SER A 261 4.68 -8.75 -8.24
N PHE A 262 4.00 -8.79 -7.08
CA PHE A 262 4.10 -7.76 -6.04
C PHE A 262 5.53 -7.60 -5.51
N VAL A 263 6.28 -8.70 -5.41
CA VAL A 263 7.67 -8.68 -4.95
C VAL A 263 8.58 -8.15 -6.05
N ILE A 264 8.42 -8.64 -7.27
CA ILE A 264 9.32 -8.35 -8.39
C ILE A 264 9.23 -6.87 -8.81
N CYS A 265 8.04 -6.24 -8.77
CA CYS A 265 7.93 -4.82 -9.10
C CYS A 265 8.80 -3.96 -8.18
N ASN A 266 8.73 -4.18 -6.86
CA ASN A 266 9.53 -3.45 -5.89
C ASN A 266 11.01 -3.85 -5.93
N MET A 267 11.35 -5.12 -6.19
CA MET A 267 12.74 -5.51 -6.42
C MET A 267 13.36 -4.76 -7.60
N VAL A 268 12.63 -4.60 -8.70
CA VAL A 268 13.11 -3.87 -9.90
C VAL A 268 13.24 -2.38 -9.61
N HIS A 269 12.25 -1.76 -8.98
CA HIS A 269 12.31 -0.35 -8.59
C HIS A 269 13.46 -0.09 -7.62
N MET A 270 13.59 -0.89 -6.56
CA MET A 270 14.63 -0.73 -5.55
C MET A 270 16.03 -0.96 -6.12
N THR A 271 16.21 -1.98 -6.94
CA THR A 271 17.50 -2.24 -7.61
C THR A 271 17.91 -1.04 -8.44
N ASN A 272 16.99 -0.51 -9.26
CA ASN A 272 17.25 0.67 -10.07
C ASN A 272 17.50 1.91 -9.22
N TRP A 273 16.78 2.07 -8.11
CA TRP A 273 16.96 3.18 -7.18
C TRP A 273 18.36 3.16 -6.55
N VAL A 274 18.75 2.01 -5.98
CA VAL A 274 20.03 1.85 -5.30
C VAL A 274 21.19 1.93 -6.28
N VAL A 275 21.21 1.11 -7.33
CA VAL A 275 22.37 1.03 -8.25
C VAL A 275 22.66 2.36 -8.96
N ASN A 276 21.65 3.20 -9.18
CA ASN A 276 21.82 4.53 -9.77
C ASN A 276 22.18 5.63 -8.74
N GLY A 277 22.44 5.26 -7.48
CA GLY A 277 22.86 6.18 -6.43
C GLY A 277 21.81 7.24 -6.10
N MET A 278 20.52 6.87 -6.12
CA MET A 278 19.45 7.82 -5.88
C MET A 278 19.51 8.43 -4.48
N GLN A 279 19.90 7.67 -3.46
CA GLN A 279 20.13 8.20 -2.10
C GLN A 279 21.43 9.03 -1.98
N GLU A 280 22.36 8.93 -2.93
CA GLU A 280 23.50 9.86 -2.97
C GLU A 280 23.08 11.21 -3.57
N ARG A 281 22.08 11.20 -4.46
CA ARG A 281 21.49 12.41 -5.03
C ARG A 281 20.51 13.08 -4.07
N PHE A 282 19.70 12.28 -3.38
CA PHE A 282 18.65 12.72 -2.46
C PHE A 282 18.80 12.03 -1.09
N PRO A 283 19.84 12.38 -0.30
CA PRO A 283 20.16 11.71 0.95
C PRO A 283 19.14 11.91 2.08
N LYS A 284 18.22 12.87 1.95
CA LYS A 284 17.16 13.15 2.93
C LYS A 284 15.79 12.67 2.47
N LEU A 285 15.65 12.26 1.21
CA LEU A 285 14.39 11.72 0.71
C LEU A 285 14.12 10.36 1.34
N LYS A 286 13.06 10.29 2.13
CA LYS A 286 12.57 9.05 2.74
C LYS A 286 11.85 8.23 1.68
N VAL A 287 12.22 6.95 1.53
CA VAL A 287 11.60 6.02 0.59
C VAL A 287 10.98 4.87 1.37
N VAL A 288 9.72 4.56 1.06
CA VAL A 288 8.91 3.52 1.72
C VAL A 288 8.49 2.45 0.70
N TRP A 289 8.64 1.18 1.03
CA TRP A 289 8.23 0.04 0.21
C TRP A 289 7.05 -0.67 0.85
N VAL A 290 5.94 -0.77 0.13
CA VAL A 290 4.63 -1.18 0.65
C VAL A 290 4.12 -2.42 -0.07
N GLU A 291 3.52 -3.34 0.68
CA GLU A 291 2.76 -4.52 0.22
C GLU A 291 3.56 -5.59 -0.60
N SER A 292 4.87 -5.69 -0.41
CA SER A 292 5.69 -6.77 -1.01
C SER A 292 6.11 -7.85 -0.01
N GLY A 293 5.65 -7.78 1.24
CA GLY A 293 6.24 -8.52 2.34
C GLY A 293 7.70 -8.12 2.57
N LEU A 294 8.44 -8.94 3.31
CA LEU A 294 9.78 -8.64 3.78
C LEU A 294 10.83 -9.69 3.38
N ALA A 295 10.42 -10.93 3.10
CA ALA A 295 11.35 -12.05 2.88
C ALA A 295 12.29 -11.86 1.68
N TRP A 296 11.88 -11.06 0.70
CA TRP A 296 12.70 -10.73 -0.48
C TRP A 296 13.86 -9.77 -0.18
N VAL A 297 13.75 -8.96 0.87
CA VAL A 297 14.71 -7.89 1.16
C VAL A 297 16.09 -8.47 1.50
N PRO A 298 16.23 -9.46 2.41
CA PRO A 298 17.50 -10.13 2.67
C PRO A 298 18.14 -10.79 1.45
N PHE A 299 17.32 -11.35 0.55
CA PHE A 299 17.80 -11.91 -0.71
C PHE A 299 18.41 -10.80 -1.57
N LEU A 300 17.69 -9.70 -1.78
CA LEU A 300 18.17 -8.63 -2.64
C LEU A 300 19.40 -7.92 -2.05
N MET A 301 19.44 -7.70 -0.73
CA MET A 301 20.60 -7.10 -0.04
C MET A 301 21.87 -7.89 -0.33
N GLN A 302 21.84 -9.20 -0.12
CA GLN A 302 23.00 -10.07 -0.36
C GLN A 302 23.35 -10.16 -1.84
N ARG A 303 22.33 -10.26 -2.71
CA ARG A 303 22.54 -10.39 -4.15
C ARG A 303 23.22 -9.14 -4.72
N LEU A 304 22.74 -7.95 -4.35
CA LEU A 304 23.32 -6.70 -4.84
C LEU A 304 24.70 -6.44 -4.26
N ASP A 305 24.96 -6.72 -2.98
CA ASP A 305 26.29 -6.59 -2.41
C ASP A 305 27.32 -7.47 -3.13
N ASN A 306 26.97 -8.74 -3.37
CA ASN A 306 27.86 -9.67 -4.06
C ASN A 306 28.16 -9.21 -5.49
N GLU A 307 27.15 -8.77 -6.24
CA GLU A 307 27.34 -8.24 -7.60
C GLU A 307 28.14 -6.92 -7.61
N PHE A 308 27.89 -6.03 -6.65
CA PHE A 308 28.59 -4.75 -6.53
C PHE A 308 30.10 -4.93 -6.28
N LEU A 309 30.49 -5.92 -5.46
CA LEU A 309 31.92 -6.23 -5.23
C LEU A 309 32.65 -6.66 -6.52
N MET A 310 31.94 -7.30 -7.45
CA MET A 310 32.52 -7.76 -8.72
C MET A 310 32.48 -6.69 -9.81
N ARG A 311 31.47 -5.81 -9.79
CA ARG A 311 31.19 -4.84 -10.86
C ARG A 311 30.94 -3.42 -10.31
N PRO A 312 31.83 -2.84 -9.49
CA PRO A 312 31.58 -1.53 -8.86
C PRO A 312 31.51 -0.37 -9.86
N SER A 313 32.16 -0.49 -11.03
CA SER A 313 32.00 0.47 -12.15
C SER A 313 30.57 0.55 -12.69
N GLU A 314 29.76 -0.47 -12.40
CA GLU A 314 28.30 -0.58 -12.55
C GLU A 314 27.48 0.51 -11.89
N ALA A 315 27.96 0.90 -10.70
CA ALA A 315 27.25 1.73 -9.75
C ALA A 315 28.20 2.83 -9.23
N PRO A 316 28.75 3.68 -10.12
CA PRO A 316 29.89 4.55 -9.81
C PRO A 316 29.55 5.65 -8.79
N MET A 317 28.27 5.88 -8.52
CA MET A 317 27.82 6.85 -7.51
C MET A 317 27.86 6.28 -6.09
N LEU A 318 27.82 4.95 -5.93
CA LEU A 318 27.74 4.33 -4.60
C LEU A 318 29.05 4.45 -3.84
N LYS A 319 28.94 4.84 -2.57
CA LYS A 319 30.05 5.01 -1.62
C LYS A 319 30.13 3.90 -0.57
N ARG A 320 29.09 3.06 -0.50
CA ARG A 320 28.92 1.94 0.44
C ARG A 320 28.20 0.78 -0.26
N PRO A 321 28.18 -0.43 0.32
CA PRO A 321 27.44 -1.55 -0.26
C PRO A 321 25.94 -1.24 -0.43
N PRO A 322 25.29 -1.73 -1.51
CA PRO A 322 23.85 -1.60 -1.75
C PRO A 322 22.97 -1.90 -0.53
N SER A 323 23.30 -2.95 0.24
CA SER A 323 22.53 -3.35 1.42
C SER A 323 22.49 -2.27 2.50
N GLU A 324 23.53 -1.47 2.65
CA GLU A 324 23.52 -0.36 3.61
C GLU A 324 22.52 0.71 3.19
N TYR A 325 22.41 1.01 1.89
CA TYR A 325 21.39 1.92 1.37
C TYR A 325 19.97 1.40 1.57
N MET A 326 19.77 0.09 1.42
CA MET A 326 18.47 -0.56 1.66
C MET A 326 18.10 -0.52 3.15
N ARG A 327 19.08 -0.63 4.05
CA ARG A 327 18.88 -0.57 5.51
C ARG A 327 18.45 0.82 6.02
N ASP A 328 18.62 1.86 5.21
CA ASP A 328 18.16 3.23 5.51
C ASP A 328 16.76 3.53 4.96
N MET A 329 16.16 2.61 4.20
CA MET A 329 14.80 2.72 3.69
C MET A 329 13.78 2.22 4.71
N TYR A 330 12.50 2.52 4.46
CA TYR A 330 11.37 2.07 5.27
C TYR A 330 10.57 0.99 4.56
N PHE A 331 9.95 0.10 5.34
CA PHE A 331 9.19 -1.05 4.83
C PHE A 331 7.86 -1.14 5.56
N ALA A 332 6.77 -1.41 4.84
CA ALA A 332 5.49 -1.78 5.45
C ALA A 332 5.52 -3.27 5.87
N SER A 333 4.78 -3.62 6.93
CA SER A 333 4.84 -4.96 7.52
C SER A 333 4.04 -6.02 6.78
N GLN A 334 2.95 -5.62 6.13
CA GLN A 334 2.02 -6.50 5.44
C GLN A 334 2.49 -6.77 3.98
N PRO A 335 2.29 -8.00 3.47
CA PRO A 335 1.93 -9.20 4.23
C PRO A 335 3.10 -9.73 5.07
N MET A 336 2.85 -10.06 6.35
CA MET A 336 3.89 -10.58 7.23
C MET A 336 4.15 -12.07 7.01
N GLU A 337 5.29 -12.42 6.41
CA GLU A 337 5.70 -13.82 6.24
C GLU A 337 6.25 -14.41 7.55
N ARG A 338 5.40 -15.13 8.29
CA ARG A 338 5.69 -15.69 9.63
C ARG A 338 5.66 -17.22 9.72
N THR A 339 5.75 -17.91 8.58
CA THR A 339 5.79 -19.39 8.55
C THR A 339 7.06 -19.95 9.18
N ASP A 340 8.15 -19.17 9.20
CA ASP A 340 9.39 -19.45 9.92
C ASP A 340 9.81 -18.19 10.72
N MET A 341 9.73 -18.28 12.05
CA MET A 341 10.00 -17.14 12.95
C MET A 341 11.47 -16.74 13.00
N GLU A 342 12.41 -17.65 12.73
CA GLU A 342 13.84 -17.32 12.72
C GLU A 342 14.24 -16.67 11.39
N ALA A 343 13.63 -17.09 10.28
CA ALA A 343 13.75 -16.37 9.01
C ALA A 343 13.19 -14.94 9.13
N LEU A 344 12.03 -14.75 9.76
CA LEU A 344 11.47 -13.44 10.04
C LEU A 344 12.38 -12.60 10.95
N ARG A 345 12.85 -13.17 12.07
CA ARG A 345 13.77 -12.48 12.98
C ARG A 345 15.04 -12.01 12.26
N ASN A 346 15.61 -12.86 11.40
CA ASN A 346 16.77 -12.50 10.59
C ASN A 346 16.47 -11.35 9.62
N THR A 347 15.32 -11.41 8.95
CA THR A 347 14.84 -10.36 8.05
C THR A 347 14.72 -9.02 8.78
N MET A 348 14.01 -9.00 9.91
CA MET A 348 13.82 -7.81 10.74
C MET A 348 15.14 -7.21 11.23
N ARG A 349 16.11 -8.05 11.60
CA ARG A 349 17.46 -7.62 11.96
C ARG A 349 18.18 -6.94 10.78
N MET A 350 18.13 -7.55 9.59
CA MET A 350 18.81 -7.04 8.40
C MET A 350 18.29 -5.67 7.97
N ILE A 351 16.98 -5.46 8.01
CA ILE A 351 16.35 -4.20 7.61
C ILE A 351 16.30 -3.14 8.73
N ASN A 352 16.88 -3.41 9.92
CA ASN A 352 16.77 -2.52 11.08
C ASN A 352 15.30 -2.22 11.46
N ALA A 353 14.48 -3.26 11.54
CA ALA A 353 13.02 -3.14 11.68
C ALA A 353 12.57 -2.28 12.86
N GLU A 354 13.27 -2.31 13.99
CA GLU A 354 12.96 -1.46 15.14
C GLU A 354 12.84 0.03 14.77
N ASN A 355 13.59 0.50 13.77
CA ASN A 355 13.61 1.90 13.35
C ASN A 355 13.02 2.14 11.95
N GLN A 356 12.92 1.09 11.13
CA GLN A 356 12.58 1.20 9.70
C GLN A 356 11.30 0.48 9.30
N LEU A 357 10.83 -0.48 10.11
CA LEU A 357 9.58 -1.16 9.81
C LEU A 357 8.40 -0.32 10.30
N LEU A 358 7.36 -0.27 9.48
CA LEU A 358 6.12 0.44 9.69
C LEU A 358 4.99 -0.59 9.70
N TYR A 359 4.12 -0.52 10.72
CA TYR A 359 2.92 -1.34 10.72
C TYR A 359 1.98 -0.94 9.59
N SER A 360 1.53 -1.92 8.83
CA SER A 360 0.45 -1.83 7.87
C SER A 360 -0.57 -2.94 8.09
N SER A 361 -1.84 -2.63 7.87
CA SER A 361 -2.90 -3.63 7.92
C SER A 361 -3.26 -4.19 6.56
N ASP A 362 -3.20 -3.39 5.49
CA ASP A 362 -3.78 -3.71 4.17
C ASP A 362 -5.28 -4.06 4.24
N TRP A 363 -5.96 -3.56 5.28
CA TRP A 363 -7.41 -3.68 5.34
C TRP A 363 -8.01 -2.88 4.17
N PRO A 364 -9.03 -3.38 3.45
CA PRO A 364 -9.89 -4.53 3.73
C PRO A 364 -9.54 -5.76 2.88
N HIS A 365 -8.31 -5.89 2.41
CA HIS A 365 -7.92 -7.06 1.61
C HIS A 365 -8.04 -8.35 2.42
N TRP A 366 -8.14 -9.46 1.72
CA TRP A 366 -8.41 -10.79 2.28
C TRP A 366 -7.27 -11.31 3.17
N ASP A 367 -6.07 -10.80 2.97
CA ASP A 367 -4.80 -11.09 3.63
C ASP A 367 -4.31 -9.95 4.51
N PHE A 368 -5.24 -9.10 4.98
CA PHE A 368 -4.93 -8.05 5.94
C PHE A 368 -4.31 -8.59 7.24
N ASP A 369 -3.44 -7.80 7.85
CA ASP A 369 -2.77 -8.08 9.12
C ASP A 369 -3.26 -7.14 10.24
N ALA A 370 -3.77 -7.69 11.33
CA ALA A 370 -4.11 -6.91 12.52
C ALA A 370 -2.84 -6.51 13.32
N PRO A 371 -2.90 -5.50 14.23
CA PRO A 371 -1.74 -5.06 15.01
C PRO A 371 -1.07 -6.17 15.84
N SER A 372 -1.82 -7.24 16.13
CA SER A 372 -1.33 -8.46 16.80
C SER A 372 -0.16 -9.11 16.06
N VAL A 373 -0.04 -8.91 14.74
CA VAL A 373 1.05 -9.47 13.94
C VAL A 373 2.43 -8.97 14.40
N ILE A 374 2.50 -7.75 14.95
CA ILE A 374 3.71 -7.16 15.53
C ILE A 374 3.72 -7.35 17.04
N TYR A 375 2.59 -7.08 17.70
CA TYR A 375 2.51 -7.07 19.16
C TYR A 375 2.87 -8.43 19.80
N ASP A 376 2.49 -9.54 19.15
CA ASP A 376 2.72 -10.89 19.65
C ASP A 376 4.11 -11.45 19.30
N LEU A 377 4.96 -10.69 18.59
CA LEU A 377 6.30 -11.16 18.25
C LEU A 377 7.16 -11.29 19.51
N PRO A 378 7.58 -12.52 19.88
CA PRO A 378 8.19 -12.78 21.19
C PRO A 378 9.63 -12.28 21.31
N PHE A 379 10.25 -11.92 20.18
CA PHE A 379 11.64 -11.46 20.12
C PHE A 379 11.76 -9.93 20.05
N LEU A 380 10.66 -9.20 19.99
CA LEU A 380 10.67 -7.74 20.02
C LEU A 380 10.60 -7.25 21.47
N SER A 381 11.39 -6.22 21.78
CA SER A 381 11.21 -5.46 23.00
C SER A 381 9.92 -4.64 22.92
N GLU A 382 9.38 -4.23 24.07
CA GLU A 382 8.21 -3.34 24.12
C GLU A 382 8.45 -2.01 23.39
N GLN A 383 9.68 -1.48 23.43
CA GLN A 383 10.03 -0.28 22.69
C GLN A 383 10.04 -0.53 21.17
N ALA A 384 10.55 -1.67 20.71
CA ALA A 384 10.54 -2.01 19.29
C ALA A 384 9.11 -2.18 18.77
N LYS A 385 8.21 -2.80 19.55
CA LYS A 385 6.78 -2.88 19.23
C LYS A 385 6.16 -1.48 19.08
N ARG A 386 6.38 -0.58 20.04
CA ARG A 386 5.91 0.82 19.98
C ARG A 386 6.45 1.56 18.75
N ASN A 387 7.72 1.35 18.41
CA ASN A 387 8.32 1.97 17.25
C ASN A 387 7.66 1.51 15.95
N ILE A 388 7.54 0.19 15.77
CA ILE A 388 6.99 -0.41 14.56
C ILE A 388 5.50 -0.08 14.42
N LEU A 389 4.72 -0.21 15.51
CA LEU A 389 3.28 0.01 15.51
C LEU A 389 2.88 1.47 15.25
N GLY A 390 3.73 2.45 15.56
CA GLY A 390 3.37 3.84 15.23
C GLY A 390 4.43 4.92 15.35
N LEU A 391 5.45 4.81 16.23
CA LEU A 391 6.40 5.92 16.39
C LEU A 391 7.30 6.13 15.16
N ASN A 392 7.63 5.08 14.42
CA ASN A 392 8.35 5.20 13.15
C ASN A 392 7.50 5.96 12.12
N ALA A 393 6.24 5.56 11.94
CA ALA A 393 5.29 6.21 11.04
C ALA A 393 5.08 7.69 11.42
N LYS A 394 4.89 7.96 12.72
CA LYS A 394 4.78 9.33 13.26
C LYS A 394 5.94 10.21 12.85
N ARG A 395 7.17 9.70 12.95
CA ARG A 395 8.40 10.42 12.59
C ARG A 395 8.52 10.68 11.09
N ILE A 396 8.15 9.72 10.24
CA ILE A 396 8.39 9.86 8.80
C ILE A 396 7.32 10.68 8.09
N PHE A 397 6.07 10.56 8.52
CA PHE A 397 4.88 11.20 7.95
C PHE A 397 4.47 12.50 8.68
N ASN A 398 5.18 12.87 9.75
CA ASN A 398 4.92 14.07 10.55
C ASN A 398 3.48 14.13 11.12
N LEU A 399 3.05 13.05 11.77
CA LEU A 399 1.69 12.86 12.29
C LEU A 399 1.46 13.43 13.70
#